data_AF-A0AAV4AFY7-F1
#
_entry.id   AF-A0AAV4AFY7-F1
#
_cell.length_a   1.000
_cell.length_b   1.000
_cell.length_c   1.000
_cell.angle_alpha   90.00
_cell.angle_beta   90.00
_cell.angle_gamma   90.00
#
_symmetry.space_group_name_H-M   'P 1'
#
loop_
_entity.id
_entity.type
_entity.pdbx_description
1 polymer ?
#
loop_
_entity_poly.entity_id
_entity_poly.type
_entity_poly.pdbx_seq_one_letter_code
_entity_poly.pdbx_strand_id
1 'polypeptide(L)'
;MATVAAKDTFKYFAYGSNLLCERILINNPSAKFYGIGKLSVIASFGLKNSDEPKPYLDARNIGGQEGKVSQPRKFIFTGKLASSKLGDVVGYQLGFDAPKEESLDIWLGSVATIFNADPTSYVYGVIWDMSYNGLESLDRQESWYNAIQVEVEVVSQIAPPGQQESADGADIGEHRVQCRTYQLENVTGAGLPSPHYKEVILMGARQNKLPQDYIAFLEAFPDNQVKQTPVAYKKVMEMLERERQDNAQ
;
A
#
# COMPACT_ATOMS: atom_id res chain seq x y z
N MET A 1 29.47 18.15 -22.41
CA MET A 1 28.93 17.02 -21.61
C MET A 1 27.42 17.01 -21.80
N ALA A 2 26.79 15.83 -21.83
CA ALA A 2 25.33 15.77 -21.76
C ALA A 2 24.90 16.03 -20.31
N THR A 3 24.05 17.03 -20.09
CA THR A 3 23.32 17.15 -18.83
C THR A 3 22.35 15.99 -18.74
N VAL A 4 22.53 15.10 -17.77
CA VAL A 4 21.48 14.14 -17.40
C VAL A 4 20.29 14.98 -16.91
N ALA A 5 19.19 14.96 -17.65
CA ALA A 5 17.96 15.61 -17.22
C ALA A 5 17.51 14.98 -15.90
N ALA A 6 17.09 15.80 -14.94
CA ALA A 6 16.48 15.29 -13.71
C ALA A 6 15.25 14.44 -14.11
N LYS A 7 15.13 13.23 -13.55
CA LYS A 7 14.02 12.33 -13.87
C LYS A 7 12.72 12.97 -13.37
N ASP A 8 11.78 13.24 -14.28
CA ASP A 8 10.44 13.75 -13.94
C ASP A 8 9.53 12.66 -13.34
N THR A 9 10.09 11.58 -12.79
CA THR A 9 9.33 10.48 -12.19
C THR A 9 9.82 10.16 -10.77
N PHE A 10 8.89 9.61 -9.98
CA PHE A 10 9.16 9.01 -8.69
C PHE A 10 8.67 7.56 -8.68
N LYS A 11 9.24 6.75 -7.78
CA LYS A 11 8.79 5.38 -7.56
C LYS A 11 7.76 5.37 -6.41
N TYR A 12 6.66 4.68 -6.61
CA TYR A 12 5.55 4.55 -5.64
C TYR A 12 5.36 3.07 -5.28
N PHE A 13 5.40 2.77 -3.98
CA PHE A 13 5.17 1.42 -3.47
C PHE A 13 3.70 1.25 -3.06
N ALA A 14 2.97 0.43 -3.81
CA ALA A 14 1.57 0.09 -3.58
C ALA A 14 1.44 -1.28 -2.90
N TYR A 15 0.71 -1.33 -1.79
CA TYR A 15 0.38 -2.56 -1.04
C TYR A 15 -1.14 -2.78 -0.87
N GLY A 16 -1.98 -1.81 -1.26
CA GLY A 16 -3.44 -1.84 -1.17
C GLY A 16 -4.11 -2.15 -2.51
N SER A 17 -5.29 -1.58 -2.78
CA SER A 17 -6.00 -1.83 -4.05
C SER A 17 -5.23 -1.38 -5.30
N ASN A 18 -4.31 -0.42 -5.17
CA ASN A 18 -3.38 0.01 -6.23
C ASN A 18 -2.29 -1.06 -6.54
N LEU A 19 -2.39 -2.28 -6.00
CA LEU A 19 -1.71 -3.47 -6.53
C LEU A 19 -2.23 -3.89 -7.91
N LEU A 20 -3.47 -3.53 -8.27
CA LEU A 20 -4.10 -3.89 -9.54
C LEU A 20 -3.84 -2.77 -10.58
N CYS A 21 -3.34 -3.13 -11.77
CA CYS A 21 -2.94 -2.20 -12.82
C CYS A 21 -4.11 -1.29 -13.26
N GLU A 22 -5.23 -1.92 -13.60
CA GLU A 22 -6.50 -1.32 -14.01
C GLU A 22 -7.05 -0.39 -12.92
N ARG A 23 -6.73 -0.65 -11.64
CA ARG A 23 -7.14 0.19 -10.51
C ARG A 23 -6.28 1.45 -10.36
N ILE A 24 -4.95 1.35 -10.50
CA ILE A 24 -4.07 2.52 -10.40
C ILE A 24 -4.20 3.45 -11.62
N LEU A 25 -4.41 2.88 -12.81
CA LEU A 25 -4.56 3.63 -14.06
C LEU A 25 -5.82 4.52 -14.12
N ILE A 26 -6.89 4.23 -13.34
CA ILE A 26 -8.11 5.07 -13.24
C ILE A 26 -7.77 6.55 -13.03
N ASN A 27 -6.81 6.84 -12.13
CA ASN A 27 -6.47 8.19 -11.70
C ASN A 27 -5.00 8.56 -11.97
N ASN A 28 -4.17 7.59 -12.36
CA ASN A 28 -2.75 7.75 -12.61
C ASN A 28 -2.37 7.05 -13.95
N PRO A 29 -2.90 7.48 -15.11
CA PRO A 29 -2.73 6.79 -16.39
C PRO A 29 -1.30 6.80 -16.96
N SER A 30 -0.37 7.46 -16.28
CA SER A 30 1.07 7.45 -16.57
C SER A 30 1.86 6.43 -15.74
N ALA A 31 1.20 5.65 -14.88
CA ALA A 31 1.85 4.65 -14.04
C ALA A 31 2.37 3.47 -14.87
N LYS A 32 3.63 3.11 -14.65
CA LYS A 32 4.32 1.99 -15.32
C LYS A 32 4.85 1.00 -14.31
N PHE A 33 4.82 -0.28 -14.65
CA PHE A 33 5.35 -1.34 -13.81
C PHE A 33 6.88 -1.19 -13.69
N TYR A 34 7.39 -1.07 -12.46
CA TYR A 34 8.83 -1.05 -12.19
C TYR A 34 9.31 -2.36 -11.56
N GLY A 35 8.47 -3.02 -10.75
CA GLY A 35 8.82 -4.30 -10.16
C GLY A 35 7.95 -4.72 -8.99
N ILE A 36 8.23 -5.90 -8.45
CA ILE A 36 7.66 -6.39 -7.20
C ILE A 36 8.60 -6.01 -6.06
N GLY A 37 8.07 -5.20 -5.14
CA GLY A 37 8.80 -4.69 -3.99
C GLY A 37 8.52 -5.49 -2.73
N LYS A 38 9.53 -5.56 -1.85
CA LYS A 38 9.41 -6.06 -0.48
C LYS A 38 9.88 -4.96 0.47
N LEU A 39 8.93 -4.33 1.13
CA LEU A 39 9.19 -3.41 2.23
C LEU A 39 9.45 -4.23 3.50
N SER A 40 10.58 -4.00 4.14
CA SER A 40 11.01 -4.68 5.37
C SER A 40 11.92 -3.76 6.19
N VAL A 41 12.62 -4.29 7.19
CA VAL A 41 13.59 -3.54 8.01
C VAL A 41 14.55 -2.72 7.16
N ILE A 42 14.65 -1.44 7.51
CA ILE A 42 15.77 -0.58 7.18
C ILE A 42 16.74 -0.63 8.36
N ALA A 43 17.97 -1.11 8.16
CA ALA A 43 19.01 -0.97 9.17
C ALA A 43 19.31 0.53 9.32
N SER A 44 19.10 1.08 10.51
CA SER A 44 18.85 2.51 10.75
C SER A 44 20.11 3.41 10.69
N PHE A 45 20.82 3.38 9.57
CA PHE A 45 21.93 4.27 9.24
C PHE A 45 21.46 5.67 8.82
N GLY A 46 20.95 6.43 9.79
CA GLY A 46 21.06 7.89 9.77
C GLY A 46 20.28 8.65 8.69
N LEU A 47 19.06 8.20 8.34
CA LEU A 47 18.10 9.08 7.66
C LEU A 47 17.80 10.29 8.55
N LYS A 48 18.40 11.44 8.21
CA LYS A 48 18.02 12.73 8.77
C LYS A 48 16.70 13.15 8.15
N ASN A 49 15.73 13.54 8.97
CA ASN A 49 14.57 14.29 8.48
C ASN A 49 15.09 15.57 7.82
N SER A 50 14.77 15.77 6.55
CA SER A 50 14.90 17.08 5.90
C SER A 50 13.66 17.90 6.24
N ASP A 51 13.81 18.96 7.01
CA ASP A 51 12.69 19.76 7.51
C ASP A 51 11.95 20.49 6.37
N GLU A 52 10.69 20.12 6.13
CA GLU A 52 9.67 21.04 5.61
C GLU A 52 8.42 21.00 6.53
N PRO A 53 7.96 22.14 7.07
CA PRO A 53 6.82 22.17 7.97
C PRO A 53 5.48 22.25 7.21
N LYS A 54 4.46 21.57 7.72
CA LYS A 54 3.05 21.89 7.44
C LYS A 54 2.31 22.25 8.74
N PRO A 55 1.39 23.24 8.71
CA PRO A 55 0.83 23.82 9.93
C PRO A 55 -0.17 22.88 10.61
N TYR A 56 0.01 22.72 11.92
CA TYR A 56 -0.86 21.93 12.79
C TYR A 56 -2.05 22.73 13.31
N LEU A 57 -3.22 22.10 13.47
CA LEU A 57 -4.36 22.61 14.22
C LEU A 57 -4.94 21.52 15.14
N ASP A 58 -4.87 21.79 16.44
CA ASP A 58 -5.43 21.03 17.58
C ASP A 58 -6.99 21.19 17.62
N ALA A 59 -7.85 20.47 18.37
CA ALA A 59 -7.64 19.63 19.56
C ALA A 59 -8.87 18.78 19.98
N ARG A 60 -8.62 17.70 20.77
CA ARG A 60 -9.43 17.11 21.90
C ARG A 60 -10.06 15.69 21.79
N ASN A 61 -9.42 14.76 22.52
CA ASN A 61 -9.91 13.74 23.49
C ASN A 61 -11.41 13.36 23.62
N ILE A 62 -11.72 12.04 23.67
CA ILE A 62 -12.36 11.16 24.73
C ILE A 62 -12.47 9.72 24.11
N GLY A 63 -12.43 8.55 24.78
CA GLY A 63 -12.14 8.15 26.19
C GLY A 63 -13.09 7.04 26.74
N GLY A 64 -12.64 5.79 26.97
CA GLY A 64 -13.46 4.68 27.53
C GLY A 64 -12.74 3.31 27.66
N GLN A 65 -13.36 2.28 28.30
CA GLN A 65 -12.71 0.99 28.67
C GLN A 65 -13.48 -0.32 28.36
N GLU A 66 -12.68 -1.38 28.13
CA GLU A 66 -12.81 -2.86 28.32
C GLU A 66 -14.14 -3.66 28.18
N GLY A 67 -14.01 -4.84 27.56
CA GLY A 67 -14.92 -6.00 27.71
C GLY A 67 -14.33 -7.28 27.03
N LYS A 68 -14.51 -8.47 27.62
CA LYS A 68 -13.95 -9.76 27.12
C LYS A 68 -14.99 -10.87 26.96
N VAL A 69 -14.99 -11.56 25.81
CA VAL A 69 -15.56 -12.91 25.60
C VAL A 69 -14.61 -13.72 24.67
N SER A 70 -14.61 -15.05 24.74
CA SER A 70 -13.51 -15.90 24.31
C SER A 70 -13.75 -16.76 23.05
N GLN A 71 -12.77 -16.74 22.13
CA GLN A 71 -12.25 -17.88 21.33
C GLN A 71 -13.22 -18.56 20.30
N PRO A 72 -12.76 -18.86 19.08
CA PRO A 72 -11.74 -19.91 18.89
C PRO A 72 -10.53 -19.56 18.01
N ARG A 73 -9.36 -20.07 18.41
CA ARG A 73 -8.12 -20.25 17.62
C ARG A 73 -7.69 -19.08 16.74
N LYS A 74 -7.55 -17.90 17.34
CA LYS A 74 -6.80 -16.77 16.72
C LYS A 74 -5.29 -17.03 16.74
N PHE A 75 -4.58 -16.54 15.73
CA PHE A 75 -3.17 -16.16 15.87
C PHE A 75 -3.11 -14.98 16.86
N ILE A 76 -2.50 -15.18 18.04
CA ILE A 76 -2.43 -14.16 19.08
C ILE A 76 -0.99 -13.64 19.17
N PHE A 77 -0.75 -12.45 18.64
CA PHE A 77 0.48 -11.72 18.90
C PHE A 77 0.29 -10.88 20.18
N THR A 78 0.81 -11.35 21.31
CA THR A 78 0.76 -10.63 22.60
C THR A 78 1.92 -9.64 22.75
N GLY A 79 2.20 -8.89 21.69
CA GLY A 79 3.19 -7.81 21.67
C GLY A 79 2.54 -6.44 21.84
N LYS A 80 2.36 -5.99 23.09
CA LYS A 80 2.14 -4.56 23.33
C LYS A 80 3.48 -3.87 23.09
N LEU A 81 3.65 -3.23 21.93
CA LEU A 81 4.90 -2.58 21.55
C LEU A 81 5.26 -1.56 22.65
N ALA A 82 6.33 -1.85 23.39
CA ALA A 82 6.82 -0.96 24.43
C ALA A 82 7.38 0.30 23.77
N SER A 83 7.20 1.45 24.42
CA SER A 83 7.67 2.79 23.99
C SER A 83 9.02 2.72 23.29
N SER A 84 9.01 2.69 21.94
CA SER A 84 10.22 2.44 21.16
C SER A 84 11.20 3.60 21.31
N LYS A 85 12.47 3.25 21.52
CA LYS A 85 13.56 4.21 21.60
C LYS A 85 14.05 4.56 20.21
N LEU A 86 14.63 5.74 20.09
CA LEU A 86 15.42 6.12 18.92
C LEU A 86 16.57 5.13 18.76
N GLY A 87 16.45 4.21 17.79
CA GLY A 87 17.40 3.11 17.56
C GLY A 87 16.77 1.72 17.47
N ASP A 88 15.49 1.54 17.85
CA ASP A 88 14.83 0.25 17.70
C ASP A 88 14.62 -0.10 16.20
N VAL A 89 14.99 -1.32 15.84
CA VAL A 89 14.90 -1.84 14.47
C VAL A 89 13.48 -2.39 14.26
N VAL A 90 12.67 -1.68 13.47
CA VAL A 90 11.26 -2.03 13.21
C VAL A 90 11.07 -2.55 11.79
N GLY A 91 10.25 -3.58 11.66
CA GLY A 91 9.74 -4.04 10.36
C GLY A 91 8.43 -3.33 10.02
N TYR A 92 7.84 -3.71 8.88
CA TYR A 92 6.55 -3.20 8.45
C TYR A 92 5.54 -4.34 8.38
N GLN A 93 4.33 -4.11 8.88
CA GLN A 93 3.21 -5.04 8.78
C GLN A 93 2.04 -4.38 8.06
N LEU A 94 1.37 -5.16 7.21
CA LEU A 94 0.08 -4.83 6.61
C LEU A 94 -1.05 -5.09 7.60
N GLY A 95 -1.99 -4.16 7.69
CA GLY A 95 -3.31 -4.38 8.27
C GLY A 95 -4.36 -3.52 7.58
N PHE A 96 -5.53 -3.42 8.21
CA PHE A 96 -6.64 -2.61 7.70
C PHE A 96 -7.15 -1.70 8.80
N ASP A 97 -7.49 -0.45 8.47
CA ASP A 97 -8.12 0.47 9.41
C ASP A 97 -9.03 1.48 8.69
N ALA A 98 -9.77 2.29 9.43
CA ALA A 98 -10.70 3.28 8.90
C ALA A 98 -10.37 4.66 9.51
N PRO A 99 -9.73 5.60 8.78
CA PRO A 99 -9.27 6.86 9.36
C PRO A 99 -10.42 7.72 9.91
N LYS A 100 -11.56 7.72 9.21
CA LYS A 100 -12.85 8.33 9.59
C LYS A 100 -14.00 7.57 8.90
N GLU A 101 -15.22 7.85 9.32
CA GLU A 101 -16.47 7.28 8.77
C GLU A 101 -16.53 7.35 7.23
N GLU A 102 -16.07 8.46 6.63
CA GLU A 102 -16.01 8.70 5.17
C GLU A 102 -15.35 7.57 4.36
N SER A 103 -14.37 6.86 4.95
CA SER A 103 -13.69 5.74 4.27
C SER A 103 -14.62 4.55 4.02
N LEU A 104 -15.66 4.40 4.84
CA LEU A 104 -16.68 3.38 4.70
C LEU A 104 -17.56 3.63 3.46
N ASP A 105 -17.83 4.87 3.06
CA ASP A 105 -18.75 5.13 1.94
C ASP A 105 -18.18 4.72 0.57
N ILE A 106 -16.84 4.73 0.41
CA ILE A 106 -16.17 4.42 -0.86
C ILE A 106 -15.99 2.90 -1.07
N TRP A 107 -15.58 2.19 -0.02
CA TRP A 107 -15.20 0.77 -0.07
C TRP A 107 -16.08 -0.14 0.80
N LEU A 108 -17.01 0.40 1.58
CA LEU A 108 -17.90 -0.32 2.52
C LEU A 108 -17.14 -1.16 3.55
N GLY A 109 -15.95 -0.70 3.97
CA GLY A 109 -15.10 -1.36 4.96
C GLY A 109 -13.76 -0.65 5.11
N SER A 110 -12.93 -1.15 6.03
CA SER A 110 -11.59 -0.61 6.31
C SER A 110 -10.65 -0.71 5.09
N VAL A 111 -9.76 0.26 4.95
CA VAL A 111 -8.77 0.34 3.87
C VAL A 111 -7.40 -0.14 4.34
N ALA A 112 -6.54 -0.55 3.41
CA ALA A 112 -5.24 -1.14 3.71
C ALA A 112 -4.27 -0.07 4.23
N THR A 113 -3.50 -0.40 5.27
CA THR A 113 -2.42 0.45 5.80
C THR A 113 -1.23 -0.38 6.22
N ILE A 114 -0.05 0.23 6.19
CA ILE A 114 1.15 -0.29 6.87
C ILE A 114 1.36 0.41 8.22
N PHE A 115 2.08 -0.25 9.12
CA PHE A 115 2.55 0.30 10.40
C PHE A 115 3.82 -0.41 10.88
N ASN A 116 4.54 0.21 11.82
CA ASN A 116 5.75 -0.34 12.42
C ASN A 116 5.44 -1.60 13.25
N ALA A 117 6.21 -2.66 13.01
CA ALA A 117 6.01 -3.97 13.61
C ALA A 117 7.36 -4.63 13.99
N ASP A 118 7.31 -5.92 14.34
CA ASP A 118 8.51 -6.72 14.62
C ASP A 118 9.51 -6.66 13.45
N PRO A 119 10.84 -6.62 13.69
CA PRO A 119 11.85 -6.59 12.63
C PRO A 119 11.81 -7.78 11.64
N THR A 120 11.10 -8.86 11.95
CA THR A 120 10.86 -9.96 10.98
C THR A 120 9.66 -9.71 10.06
N SER A 121 8.81 -8.71 10.34
CA SER A 121 7.65 -8.36 9.51
C SER A 121 8.04 -7.64 8.21
N TYR A 122 7.37 -8.03 7.13
CA TYR A 122 7.52 -7.45 5.80
C TYR A 122 6.17 -7.30 5.09
N VAL A 123 6.15 -6.42 4.08
CA VAL A 123 5.01 -6.14 3.21
C VAL A 123 5.49 -6.30 1.77
N TYR A 124 4.91 -7.23 1.01
CA TYR A 124 5.09 -7.26 -0.44
C TYR A 124 4.10 -6.31 -1.12
N GLY A 125 4.53 -5.74 -2.25
CA GLY A 125 3.72 -4.84 -3.06
C GLY A 125 4.25 -4.66 -4.48
N VAL A 126 3.59 -3.80 -5.25
CA VAL A 126 4.05 -3.40 -6.60
C VAL A 126 4.71 -2.03 -6.51
N ILE A 127 5.86 -1.88 -7.16
CA ILE A 127 6.53 -0.62 -7.38
C ILE A 127 6.09 -0.08 -8.74
N TRP A 128 5.52 1.12 -8.74
CA TRP A 128 5.10 1.85 -9.92
C TRP A 128 6.03 3.03 -10.17
N ASP A 129 6.43 3.26 -11.43
CA ASP A 129 7.13 4.45 -11.89
C ASP A 129 6.11 5.45 -12.44
N MET A 130 6.09 6.67 -11.92
CA MET A 130 5.03 7.66 -12.20
C MET A 130 5.59 9.08 -12.29
N SER A 131 5.08 9.88 -13.24
CA SER A 131 5.51 11.29 -13.35
C SER A 131 5.04 12.13 -12.15
N TYR A 132 5.85 13.13 -11.75
CA TYR A 132 5.49 14.09 -10.70
C TYR A 132 4.17 14.84 -11.00
N ASN A 133 3.77 14.99 -12.26
CA ASN A 133 2.47 15.54 -12.64
C ASN A 133 1.28 14.70 -12.12
N GLY A 134 1.49 13.42 -11.80
CA GLY A 134 0.51 12.55 -11.14
C GLY A 134 0.49 12.66 -9.61
N LEU A 135 1.51 13.28 -8.99
CA LEU A 135 1.68 13.28 -7.53
C LEU A 135 0.54 13.98 -6.79
N GLU A 136 0.03 15.10 -7.31
CA GLU A 136 -1.13 15.79 -6.74
C GLU A 136 -2.43 14.97 -6.89
N SER A 137 -2.55 14.15 -7.94
CA SER A 137 -3.67 13.21 -8.10
C SER A 137 -3.62 12.16 -6.99
N LEU A 138 -2.43 11.65 -6.67
CA LEU A 138 -2.22 10.61 -5.66
C LEU A 138 -2.37 11.16 -4.23
N ASP A 139 -1.70 12.26 -3.88
CA ASP A 139 -1.82 12.92 -2.57
C ASP A 139 -3.26 13.35 -2.25
N ARG A 140 -4.07 13.67 -3.27
CA ARG A 140 -5.49 13.99 -3.12
C ARG A 140 -6.36 12.74 -2.92
N GLN A 141 -6.05 11.62 -3.55
CA GLN A 141 -6.71 10.33 -3.32
C GLN A 141 -6.40 9.78 -1.93
N GLU A 142 -5.13 9.84 -1.54
CA GLU A 142 -4.63 9.34 -0.26
C GLU A 142 -4.64 10.44 0.82
N SER A 143 -5.54 11.42 0.74
CA SER A 143 -5.56 12.62 1.60
C SER A 143 -5.96 12.36 3.06
N TRP A 144 -6.36 11.13 3.40
CA TRP A 144 -6.51 10.64 4.78
C TRP A 144 -5.27 9.91 5.31
N TYR A 145 -4.24 9.73 4.49
CA TYR A 145 -2.97 9.07 4.83
C TYR A 145 -1.84 10.10 4.92
N ASN A 146 -0.80 9.74 5.66
CA ASN A 146 0.47 10.45 5.66
C ASN A 146 1.41 9.82 4.64
N ALA A 147 1.91 10.64 3.71
CA ALA A 147 2.93 10.22 2.75
C ALA A 147 4.29 10.08 3.43
N ILE A 148 4.95 8.95 3.21
CA ILE A 148 6.28 8.63 3.75
C ILE A 148 7.24 8.23 2.63
N GLN A 149 8.54 8.31 2.90
CA GLN A 149 9.57 7.73 2.05
C GLN A 149 10.08 6.44 2.69
N VAL A 150 10.16 5.37 1.91
CA VAL A 150 10.64 4.04 2.34
C VAL A 150 11.66 3.49 1.36
N GLU A 151 12.57 2.67 1.85
CA GLU A 151 13.50 1.89 1.02
C GLU A 151 12.90 0.50 0.79
N VAL A 152 12.78 0.08 -0.46
CA VAL A 152 12.08 -1.15 -0.86
C VAL A 152 13.02 -2.07 -1.62
N GLU A 153 13.11 -3.33 -1.18
CA GLU A 153 13.88 -4.39 -1.85
C GLU A 153 13.18 -4.79 -3.16
N VAL A 154 13.88 -4.75 -4.29
CA VAL A 154 13.34 -5.12 -5.61
C VAL A 154 13.53 -6.63 -5.82
N VAL A 155 12.44 -7.39 -5.77
CA VAL A 155 12.45 -8.87 -5.78
C VAL A 155 12.19 -9.45 -7.17
N SER A 156 11.55 -8.69 -8.06
CA SER A 156 11.40 -9.01 -9.48
C SER A 156 11.16 -7.73 -10.29
N GLN A 157 11.63 -7.67 -11.53
CA GLN A 157 11.24 -6.64 -12.51
C GLN A 157 10.57 -7.24 -13.77
N ILE A 158 10.26 -8.55 -13.76
CA ILE A 158 9.58 -9.20 -14.88
C ILE A 158 8.11 -8.79 -14.86
N ALA A 159 7.71 -7.94 -15.80
CA ALA A 159 6.32 -7.46 -15.88
C ALA A 159 5.33 -8.59 -16.22
N PRO A 160 4.07 -8.50 -15.75
CA PRO A 160 2.96 -9.26 -16.31
C PRO A 160 2.73 -8.92 -17.79
N PRO A 161 2.31 -9.90 -18.63
CA PRO A 161 1.99 -9.64 -20.03
C PRO A 161 0.95 -8.50 -20.18
N GLY A 162 1.22 -7.58 -21.11
CA GLY A 162 0.35 -6.44 -21.42
C GLY A 162 0.58 -5.17 -20.60
N GLN A 163 1.34 -5.22 -19.49
CA GLN A 163 1.66 -4.01 -18.74
C GLN A 163 2.79 -3.19 -19.40
N GLN A 164 2.76 -1.86 -19.23
CA GLN A 164 3.88 -1.01 -19.63
C GLN A 164 5.00 -1.06 -18.60
N GLU A 165 6.16 -1.55 -19.01
CA GLU A 165 7.41 -1.47 -18.24
C GLU A 165 7.90 -0.02 -18.11
N SER A 166 8.53 0.30 -16.97
CA SER A 166 9.29 1.53 -16.82
C SER A 166 10.52 1.52 -17.75
N ALA A 167 10.92 2.71 -18.23
CA ALA A 167 12.19 2.87 -18.93
C ALA A 167 13.40 2.88 -17.96
N ASP A 168 13.15 3.04 -16.66
CA ASP A 168 14.13 2.77 -15.62
C ASP A 168 14.07 1.28 -15.26
N GLY A 169 15.19 0.56 -15.43
CA GLY A 169 15.44 -0.65 -14.66
C GLY A 169 15.87 -0.31 -13.23
N ALA A 170 16.08 -1.33 -12.40
CA ALA A 170 17.10 -1.24 -11.36
C ALA A 170 18.45 -1.52 -12.03
N ASP A 171 19.52 -0.84 -11.60
CA ASP A 171 20.85 -1.23 -12.05
C ASP A 171 21.16 -2.64 -11.54
N ILE A 172 21.96 -3.41 -12.29
CA ILE A 172 22.12 -4.87 -12.11
C ILE A 172 22.68 -5.27 -10.72
N GLY A 173 23.18 -4.32 -9.92
CA GLY A 173 23.57 -4.51 -8.51
C GLY A 173 22.79 -3.68 -7.48
N GLU A 174 21.80 -2.87 -7.88
CA GLU A 174 21.03 -2.00 -6.98
C GLU A 174 19.69 -2.66 -6.59
N HIS A 175 19.75 -3.58 -5.63
CA HIS A 175 18.59 -4.35 -5.17
C HIS A 175 17.55 -3.57 -4.33
N ARG A 176 17.68 -2.24 -4.19
CA ARG A 176 16.81 -1.40 -3.36
C ARG A 176 16.52 -0.07 -4.04
N VAL A 177 15.28 0.41 -3.93
CA VAL A 177 14.88 1.73 -4.42
C VAL A 177 14.14 2.53 -3.37
N GLN A 178 14.33 3.85 -3.40
CA GLN A 178 13.55 4.78 -2.59
C GLN A 178 12.17 4.99 -3.23
N CYS A 179 11.12 4.65 -2.49
CA CYS A 179 9.73 4.79 -2.91
C CYS A 179 8.97 5.74 -1.98
N ARG A 180 8.11 6.57 -2.57
CA ARG A 180 6.99 7.14 -1.83
C ARG A 180 6.00 6.01 -1.51
N THR A 181 5.43 6.02 -0.32
CA THR A 181 4.21 5.28 -0.01
C THR A 181 3.37 6.08 0.99
N TYR A 182 2.24 5.53 1.42
CA TYR A 182 1.29 6.17 2.30
C TYR A 182 1.04 5.27 3.51
N GLN A 183 0.74 5.84 4.67
CA GLN A 183 0.29 5.11 5.85
C GLN A 183 -0.77 5.90 6.62
N LEU A 184 -1.73 5.22 7.22
CA LEU A 184 -2.67 5.85 8.14
C LEU A 184 -1.99 6.08 9.49
N GLU A 185 -2.34 7.18 10.17
CA GLU A 185 -1.88 7.48 11.52
C GLU A 185 -2.79 6.89 12.60
N ASN A 186 -2.23 6.64 13.79
CA ASN A 186 -2.95 6.18 14.99
C ASN A 186 -3.75 4.86 14.83
N VAL A 187 -3.34 4.02 13.87
CA VAL A 187 -4.04 2.77 13.53
C VAL A 187 -3.77 1.61 14.48
N THR A 188 -4.75 0.71 14.51
CA THR A 188 -4.68 -0.61 15.14
C THR A 188 -4.34 -1.72 14.13
N GLY A 189 -4.64 -1.50 12.85
CA GLY A 189 -4.53 -2.51 11.79
C GLY A 189 -5.55 -3.65 11.89
N ALA A 190 -6.50 -3.56 12.84
CA ALA A 190 -7.46 -4.60 13.19
C ALA A 190 -8.88 -4.34 12.65
N GLY A 191 -9.04 -3.36 11.76
CA GLY A 191 -10.25 -3.13 10.99
C GLY A 191 -10.56 -4.25 10.02
N LEU A 192 -11.77 -4.25 9.45
CA LEU A 192 -12.23 -5.28 8.52
C LEU A 192 -12.52 -4.66 7.15
N PRO A 193 -11.80 -5.05 6.08
CA PRO A 193 -12.12 -4.63 4.72
C PRO A 193 -13.47 -5.20 4.29
N SER A 194 -14.06 -4.64 3.23
CA SER A 194 -15.12 -5.34 2.52
C SER A 194 -14.55 -6.50 1.69
N PRO A 195 -15.31 -7.59 1.45
CA PRO A 195 -14.87 -8.65 0.55
C PRO A 195 -14.59 -8.11 -0.87
N HIS A 196 -15.31 -7.06 -1.28
CA HIS A 196 -15.09 -6.33 -2.54
C HIS A 196 -13.71 -5.65 -2.60
N TYR A 197 -13.30 -4.92 -1.56
CA TYR A 197 -11.98 -4.28 -1.51
C TYR A 197 -10.84 -5.31 -1.40
N LYS A 198 -11.05 -6.35 -0.58
CA LYS A 198 -10.14 -7.49 -0.46
C LYS A 198 -9.93 -8.22 -1.80
N GLU A 199 -10.98 -8.42 -2.60
CA GLU A 199 -10.83 -9.06 -3.90
C GLU A 199 -10.02 -8.19 -4.87
N VAL A 200 -10.17 -6.85 -4.89
CA VAL A 200 -9.32 -5.97 -5.73
C VAL A 200 -7.83 -6.08 -5.34
N ILE A 201 -7.52 -6.18 -4.05
CA ILE A 201 -6.17 -6.45 -3.53
C ILE A 201 -5.66 -7.81 -4.04
N LEU A 202 -6.47 -8.86 -3.93
CA LEU A 202 -6.10 -10.22 -4.36
C LEU A 202 -5.94 -10.35 -5.87
N MET A 203 -6.80 -9.70 -6.66
CA MET A 203 -6.66 -9.62 -8.12
C MET A 203 -5.34 -8.96 -8.50
N GLY A 204 -4.99 -7.82 -7.88
CA GLY A 204 -3.71 -7.14 -8.12
C GLY A 204 -2.51 -7.97 -7.71
N ALA A 205 -2.57 -8.64 -6.55
CA ALA A 205 -1.51 -9.52 -6.07
C ALA A 205 -1.27 -10.72 -7.02
N ARG A 206 -2.36 -11.34 -7.51
CA ARG A 206 -2.31 -12.47 -8.46
C ARG A 206 -1.84 -12.02 -9.86
N GLN A 207 -2.37 -10.92 -10.39
CA GLN A 207 -1.96 -10.32 -11.68
C GLN A 207 -0.45 -10.05 -11.71
N ASN A 208 0.06 -9.42 -10.66
CA ASN A 208 1.46 -9.02 -10.54
C ASN A 208 2.36 -10.12 -9.93
N LYS A 209 1.84 -11.34 -9.77
CA LYS A 209 2.59 -12.53 -9.36
C LYS A 209 3.38 -12.32 -8.06
N LEU A 210 2.75 -11.68 -7.06
CA LEU A 210 3.31 -11.62 -5.71
C LEU A 210 3.52 -13.05 -5.15
N PRO A 211 4.46 -13.24 -4.21
CA PRO A 211 4.76 -14.57 -3.66
C PRO A 211 3.51 -15.30 -3.14
N GLN A 212 3.40 -16.58 -3.46
CA GLN A 212 2.17 -17.37 -3.24
C GLN A 212 1.82 -17.55 -1.76
N ASP A 213 2.83 -17.55 -0.87
CA ASP A 213 2.69 -17.51 0.59
C ASP A 213 2.10 -16.17 1.05
N TYR A 214 2.54 -15.05 0.45
CA TYR A 214 1.98 -13.73 0.74
C TYR A 214 0.56 -13.57 0.18
N ILE A 215 0.24 -14.14 -0.98
CA ILE A 215 -1.14 -14.22 -1.48
C ILE A 215 -2.02 -15.01 -0.50
N ALA A 216 -1.56 -16.15 0.01
CA ALA A 216 -2.29 -16.92 1.02
C ALA A 216 -2.47 -16.15 2.34
N PHE A 217 -1.49 -15.33 2.75
CA PHE A 217 -1.62 -14.39 3.87
C PHE A 217 -2.68 -13.31 3.63
N LEU A 218 -2.74 -12.71 2.43
CA LEU A 218 -3.79 -11.77 2.04
C LEU A 218 -5.19 -12.44 2.02
N GLU A 219 -5.27 -13.69 1.55
CA GLU A 219 -6.51 -14.48 1.54
C GLU A 219 -7.01 -14.80 2.95
N ALA A 220 -6.11 -14.94 3.93
CA ALA A 220 -6.43 -15.27 5.31
C ALA A 220 -7.01 -14.11 6.16
N PHE A 221 -6.95 -12.85 5.68
CA PHE A 221 -7.58 -11.73 6.41
C PHE A 221 -9.11 -11.89 6.48
N PRO A 222 -9.74 -11.70 7.65
CA PRO A 222 -11.19 -11.62 7.73
C PRO A 222 -11.70 -10.34 7.06
N ASP A 223 -12.86 -10.44 6.41
CA ASP A 223 -13.60 -9.29 5.87
C ASP A 223 -14.93 -9.09 6.63
N ASN A 224 -15.59 -7.96 6.41
CA ASN A 224 -16.82 -7.57 7.10
C ASN A 224 -18.12 -8.16 6.51
N GLN A 225 -18.02 -9.05 5.51
CA GLN A 225 -19.13 -9.75 4.86
C GLN A 225 -20.19 -8.85 4.17
N VAL A 226 -19.89 -7.57 3.89
CA VAL A 226 -20.86 -6.67 3.24
C VAL A 226 -21.16 -7.10 1.81
N LYS A 227 -22.45 -7.36 1.52
CA LYS A 227 -22.93 -7.83 0.22
C LYS A 227 -23.24 -6.69 -0.77
N GLN A 228 -23.37 -5.46 -0.28
CA GLN A 228 -23.54 -4.28 -1.13
C GLN A 228 -22.23 -4.01 -1.88
N THR A 229 -22.31 -3.83 -3.20
CA THR A 229 -21.14 -3.56 -4.05
C THR A 229 -20.73 -2.08 -3.97
N PRO A 230 -19.51 -1.76 -3.50
CA PRO A 230 -19.03 -0.38 -3.38
C PRO A 230 -18.91 0.34 -4.72
N VAL A 231 -19.01 1.67 -4.73
CA VAL A 231 -18.90 2.48 -5.96
C VAL A 231 -17.49 2.35 -6.59
N ALA A 232 -16.44 2.28 -5.77
CA ALA A 232 -15.07 2.10 -6.26
C ALA A 232 -14.85 0.73 -6.91
N TYR A 233 -15.49 -0.33 -6.40
CA TYR A 233 -15.43 -1.67 -6.99
C TYR A 233 -16.06 -1.72 -8.38
N LYS A 234 -17.23 -1.09 -8.57
CA LYS A 234 -17.91 -1.03 -9.87
C LYS A 234 -17.02 -0.41 -10.95
N LYS A 235 -16.39 0.73 -10.65
CA LYS A 235 -15.45 1.41 -11.56
C LYS A 235 -14.26 0.54 -11.98
N VAL A 236 -13.71 -0.25 -11.05
CA VAL A 236 -12.62 -1.20 -11.34
C VAL A 236 -13.11 -2.32 -12.27
N MET A 237 -14.27 -2.91 -11.99
CA MET A 237 -14.87 -3.97 -12.82
C MET A 237 -15.25 -3.46 -14.22
N GLU A 238 -15.76 -2.23 -14.34
CA GLU A 238 -16.06 -1.58 -15.62
C GLU A 238 -14.82 -1.37 -16.49
N MET A 239 -13.64 -1.11 -15.92
CA MET A 239 -12.38 -1.01 -16.68
C MET A 239 -11.79 -2.38 -17.03
N LEU A 240 -11.80 -3.33 -16.09
CA LEU A 240 -11.45 -4.72 -16.34
C LEU A 240 -12.27 -5.36 -17.48
N GLU A 241 -13.51 -4.92 -17.65
CA GLU A 241 -14.40 -5.37 -18.74
C GLU A 241 -14.03 -4.72 -20.09
N ARG A 242 -13.66 -3.43 -20.11
CA ARG A 242 -13.18 -2.74 -21.32
C ARG A 242 -11.85 -3.30 -21.81
N GLU A 243 -10.87 -3.44 -20.92
CA GLU A 243 -9.55 -3.97 -21.31
C GLU A 243 -9.66 -5.41 -21.84
N ARG A 244 -10.60 -6.22 -21.35
CA ARG A 244 -10.90 -7.56 -21.91
C ARG A 244 -11.61 -7.51 -23.27
N GLN A 245 -12.30 -6.43 -23.62
CA GLN A 245 -12.92 -6.22 -24.93
C GLN A 245 -11.94 -5.62 -25.94
N ASP A 246 -11.04 -4.74 -25.49
CA ASP A 246 -10.00 -4.12 -26.32
C ASP A 246 -8.90 -5.14 -26.68
N ASN A 247 -8.52 -6.03 -25.76
CA ASN A 247 -7.57 -7.13 -26.01
C ASN A 247 -8.19 -8.33 -26.77
N ALA A 248 -9.44 -8.23 -27.22
CA ALA A 248 -10.16 -9.30 -27.93
C ALA A 248 -10.54 -8.93 -29.39
N GLN A 249 -9.99 -7.83 -29.92
CA GLN A 249 -10.20 -7.31 -31.27
C GLN A 249 -8.90 -7.33 -32.10
#